data_AF-A0A438JPZ5-F1
#
_entry.id   AF-A0A438JPZ5-F1
#
_cell.length_a   1.000
_cell.length_b   1.000
_cell.length_c   1.000
_cell.angle_alpha   90.00
_cell.angle_beta   90.00
_cell.angle_gamma   90.00
#
_symmetry.space_group_name_H-M   'P 1'
#
loop_
_entity.id
_entity.type
_entity.pdbx_description
1 polymer ?
#
loop_
_entity_poly.entity_id
_entity_poly.type
_entity_poly.pdbx_seq_one_letter_code
_entity_poly.pdbx_strand_id
1 'polypeptide(L)'
;MAIDTDRVQKLFDSLEAQKTILSTCTQLYKTLSNHFSSLQHSLSQKSSSLDSKFQALESDSKKTLESLDQRENSIPERESSAAARIEEQREAALSEFEKAVPENAELSECLKSYCRKMDSSGLLRFMVSKRKESMSLRSEIVSAMEESVDSARLVLDAVEEFVSQKSGKVGIPDKRWACGMLMQALFPAAELGGKTVPKPAFARSVVERAARVAELWKGKMGDGGEGSMIGPTEAAMFMQMVAGFGLKPKFDEEFLRKQVLEFASRRDMPKLAIALGFGEKMGGLLLTC
;
A
#
# COMPACT_ATOMS: atom_id res chain seq x y z
N MET A 1 -36.47 -116.71 42.08
CA MET A 1 -35.63 -115.53 41.84
C MET A 1 -36.33 -114.67 40.78
N ALA A 2 -37.12 -113.68 41.19
CA ALA A 2 -37.72 -112.75 40.25
C ALA A 2 -36.64 -111.73 39.86
N ILE A 3 -36.23 -111.74 38.59
CA ILE A 3 -35.33 -110.73 38.07
C ILE A 3 -36.14 -109.43 38.01
N ASP A 4 -35.80 -108.48 38.88
CA ASP A 4 -36.45 -107.18 39.02
C ASP A 4 -36.25 -106.33 37.75
N THR A 5 -37.17 -106.49 36.81
CA THR A 5 -37.09 -105.93 35.45
C THR A 5 -37.22 -104.39 35.47
N ASP A 6 -37.91 -103.84 36.46
CA ASP A 6 -38.07 -102.40 36.70
C ASP A 6 -36.73 -101.74 37.08
N ARG A 7 -35.93 -102.42 37.91
CA ARG A 7 -34.61 -101.95 38.31
C ARG A 7 -33.60 -101.96 37.17
N VAL A 8 -33.69 -102.93 36.26
CA VAL A 8 -32.86 -102.98 35.04
C VAL A 8 -33.25 -101.85 34.08
N GLN A 9 -34.55 -101.61 33.88
CA GLN A 9 -35.04 -100.51 33.04
C GLN A 9 -34.58 -99.14 33.55
N LYS A 10 -34.71 -98.88 34.87
CA LYS A 10 -34.24 -97.64 35.50
C LYS A 10 -32.74 -97.39 35.34
N LEU A 11 -31.92 -98.43 35.39
CA LEU A 11 -30.48 -98.32 35.14
C LEU A 11 -30.19 -97.96 33.69
N PHE A 12 -30.95 -98.54 32.75
CA PHE A 12 -30.83 -98.22 31.33
C PHE A 12 -31.26 -96.78 31.03
N ASP A 13 -32.38 -96.33 31.60
CA ASP A 13 -32.86 -94.96 31.47
C ASP A 13 -31.86 -93.95 32.08
N SER A 14 -31.25 -94.29 33.23
CA SER A 14 -30.18 -93.49 33.84
C SER A 14 -28.91 -93.45 32.99
N LEU A 15 -28.54 -94.56 32.34
CA LEU A 15 -27.38 -94.63 31.46
C LEU A 15 -27.61 -93.82 30.18
N GLU A 16 -28.82 -93.88 29.62
CA GLU A 16 -29.22 -93.06 28.47
C GLU A 16 -29.20 -91.57 28.84
N ALA A 17 -29.68 -91.19 30.03
CA ALA A 17 -29.59 -89.81 30.55
C ALA A 17 -28.14 -89.34 30.77
N GLN A 18 -27.25 -90.20 31.27
CA GLN A 18 -25.83 -89.85 31.38
C GLN A 18 -25.17 -89.69 30.01
N LYS A 19 -25.53 -90.53 29.04
CA LYS A 19 -25.06 -90.43 27.64
C LYS A 19 -25.51 -89.14 26.97
N THR A 20 -26.75 -88.68 27.19
CA THR A 20 -27.22 -87.39 26.63
C THR A 20 -26.51 -86.18 27.26
N ILE A 21 -26.24 -86.22 28.58
CA ILE A 21 -25.43 -85.19 29.25
C ILE A 21 -24.01 -85.17 28.69
N LEU A 22 -23.36 -86.34 28.57
CA LEU A 22 -22.01 -86.43 28.02
C LEU A 22 -21.96 -85.90 26.58
N SER A 23 -22.93 -86.27 25.74
CA SER A 23 -23.04 -85.78 24.37
C SER A 23 -23.18 -84.25 24.32
N THR A 24 -24.01 -83.68 25.20
CA THR A 24 -24.20 -82.23 25.33
C THR A 24 -22.92 -81.53 25.78
N CYS A 25 -22.24 -82.06 26.80
CA CYS A 25 -20.95 -81.56 27.27
C CYS A 25 -19.88 -81.62 26.18
N THR A 26 -19.81 -82.70 25.40
CA THR A 26 -18.90 -82.81 24.25
C THR A 26 -19.22 -81.77 23.18
N GLN A 27 -20.50 -81.53 22.89
CA GLN A 27 -20.92 -80.53 21.91
C GLN A 27 -20.60 -79.09 22.38
N LEU A 28 -20.82 -78.79 23.66
CA LEU A 28 -20.46 -77.50 24.26
C LEU A 28 -18.95 -77.29 24.23
N TYR A 29 -18.16 -78.30 24.61
CA TYR A 29 -16.71 -78.24 24.55
C TYR A 29 -16.22 -77.99 23.12
N LYS A 30 -16.77 -78.70 22.13
CA LYS A 30 -16.43 -78.50 20.71
C LYS A 30 -16.79 -77.09 20.23
N THR A 31 -17.95 -76.59 20.63
CA THR A 31 -18.40 -75.23 20.29
C THR A 31 -17.48 -74.18 20.91
N LEU A 32 -17.14 -74.34 22.19
CA LEU A 32 -16.24 -73.45 22.92
C LEU A 32 -14.83 -73.47 22.32
N SER A 33 -14.29 -74.65 22.02
CA SER A 33 -12.98 -74.81 21.39
C SER A 33 -12.94 -74.13 20.01
N ASN A 34 -13.95 -74.32 19.17
CA ASN A 34 -14.06 -73.65 17.88
C ASN A 34 -14.11 -72.12 18.03
N HIS A 35 -14.86 -71.61 19.00
CA HIS A 35 -14.95 -70.18 19.26
C HIS A 35 -13.61 -69.60 19.73
N PHE A 36 -12.92 -70.29 20.65
CA PHE A 36 -11.58 -69.88 21.08
C PHE A 36 -10.58 -69.89 19.91
N SER A 37 -10.59 -70.92 19.07
CA SER A 37 -9.73 -70.97 17.89
C SER A 37 -10.05 -69.85 16.90
N SER A 38 -11.34 -69.55 16.67
CA SER A 38 -11.76 -68.43 15.83
C SER A 38 -11.32 -67.07 16.39
N LEU A 39 -11.48 -66.87 17.70
CA LEU A 39 -11.08 -65.64 18.38
C LEU A 39 -9.57 -65.47 18.38
N GLN A 40 -8.81 -66.53 18.65
CA GLN A 40 -7.36 -66.53 18.57
C GLN A 40 -6.89 -66.18 17.15
N HIS A 41 -7.47 -66.79 16.12
CA HIS A 41 -7.15 -66.49 14.74
C HIS A 41 -7.45 -65.02 14.39
N SER A 42 -8.63 -64.53 14.77
CA SER A 42 -9.02 -63.13 14.55
C SER A 42 -8.10 -62.14 15.28
N LEU A 43 -7.72 -62.45 16.53
CA LEU A 43 -6.79 -61.63 17.32
C LEU A 43 -5.40 -61.59 16.67
N SER A 44 -4.87 -62.75 16.26
CA SER A 44 -3.59 -62.83 15.55
C SER A 44 -3.61 -62.06 14.24
N GLN A 45 -4.69 -62.14 13.47
CA GLN A 45 -4.85 -61.39 12.22
C GLN A 45 -4.94 -59.88 12.46
N LYS A 46 -5.65 -59.45 13.51
CA LYS A 46 -5.73 -58.02 13.87
C LYS A 46 -4.39 -57.50 14.37
N SER A 47 -3.66 -58.29 15.16
CA SER A 47 -2.32 -57.93 15.63
C SER A 47 -1.37 -57.72 14.46
N SER A 48 -1.27 -58.70 13.55
CA SER A 48 -0.38 -58.58 12.39
C SER A 48 -0.79 -57.44 11.45
N SER A 49 -2.09 -57.19 11.30
CA SER A 49 -2.58 -56.03 10.55
C SER A 49 -2.17 -54.70 11.22
N LEU A 50 -2.26 -54.58 12.55
CA LEU A 50 -1.82 -53.39 13.27
C LEU A 50 -0.30 -53.19 13.13
N ASP A 51 0.48 -54.25 13.30
CA ASP A 51 1.96 -54.18 13.15
C ASP A 51 2.35 -53.68 11.76
N SER A 52 1.68 -54.19 10.71
CA SER A 52 1.92 -53.73 9.33
C SER A 52 1.56 -52.25 9.13
N LYS A 53 0.49 -51.77 9.77
CA LYS A 53 0.08 -50.36 9.72
C LYS A 53 1.04 -49.46 10.48
N PHE A 54 1.53 -49.89 11.64
CA PHE A 54 2.53 -49.15 12.40
C PHE A 54 3.82 -48.99 11.59
N GLN A 55 4.32 -50.07 10.98
CA GLN A 55 5.51 -50.01 10.13
C GLN A 55 5.31 -49.10 8.92
N ALA A 56 4.13 -49.16 8.27
CA ALA A 56 3.80 -48.28 7.15
C ALA A 56 3.82 -46.81 7.58
N LEU A 57 3.14 -46.47 8.69
CA LEU A 57 3.06 -45.11 9.22
C LEU A 57 4.43 -44.58 9.66
N GLU A 58 5.24 -45.40 10.31
CA GLU A 58 6.61 -45.04 10.69
C GLU A 58 7.47 -44.74 9.45
N SER A 59 7.38 -45.59 8.43
CA SER A 59 8.11 -45.39 7.18
C SER A 59 7.69 -44.12 6.43
N ASP A 60 6.39 -43.80 6.45
CA ASP A 60 5.83 -42.62 5.80
C ASP A 60 6.19 -41.34 6.56
N SER A 61 6.11 -41.38 7.89
CA SER A 61 6.54 -40.29 8.77
C SER A 61 8.02 -39.98 8.58
N LYS A 62 8.87 -41.01 8.48
CA LYS A 62 10.31 -40.84 8.24
C LYS A 62 10.57 -40.16 6.89
N LYS A 63 9.94 -40.63 5.81
CA LYS A 63 10.08 -40.04 4.47
C LYS A 63 9.60 -38.59 4.44
N THR A 64 8.49 -38.31 5.12
CA THR A 64 7.94 -36.95 5.19
C THR A 64 8.90 -36.01 5.92
N LEU A 65 9.47 -36.47 7.05
CA LEU A 65 10.42 -35.67 7.83
C LEU A 65 11.72 -35.41 7.06
N GLU A 66 12.26 -36.41 6.36
CA GLU A 66 13.41 -36.24 5.46
C GLU A 66 13.12 -35.25 4.32
N SER A 67 11.92 -35.31 3.72
CA SER A 67 11.52 -34.36 2.68
C SER A 67 11.39 -32.93 3.21
N LEU A 68 10.87 -32.76 4.44
CA LEU A 68 10.76 -31.46 5.08
C LEU A 68 12.13 -30.88 5.44
N ASP A 69 13.03 -31.69 6.00
CA ASP A 69 14.39 -31.29 6.33
C ASP A 69 15.17 -30.84 5.07
N GLN A 70 15.07 -31.59 3.97
CA GLN A 70 15.65 -31.19 2.69
C GLN A 70 15.09 -29.84 2.19
N ARG A 71 13.77 -29.62 2.34
CA ARG A 71 13.15 -28.36 1.96
C ARG A 71 13.63 -27.21 2.85
N GLU A 72 13.66 -27.41 4.16
CA GLU A 72 14.12 -26.43 5.15
C GLU A 72 15.56 -26.02 4.87
N ASN A 73 16.45 -26.98 4.65
CA ASN A 73 17.85 -26.74 4.31
C ASN A 73 18.03 -25.99 2.96
N SER A 74 17.04 -26.05 2.06
CA SER A 74 17.07 -25.30 0.79
C SER A 74 16.54 -23.87 0.89
N ILE A 75 15.82 -23.50 1.96
CA ILE A 75 15.22 -22.17 2.12
C ILE A 75 16.28 -21.07 2.19
N PRO A 76 17.36 -21.18 2.99
CA PRO A 76 18.35 -20.10 3.10
C PRO A 76 19.01 -19.73 1.77
N GLU A 77 19.30 -20.72 0.92
CA GLU A 77 19.86 -20.48 -0.41
C GLU A 77 18.84 -19.79 -1.35
N ARG A 78 17.57 -20.19 -1.28
CA ARG A 78 16.49 -19.55 -2.04
C ARG A 78 16.25 -18.12 -1.58
N GLU A 79 16.28 -17.87 -0.28
CA GLU A 79 16.17 -16.51 0.28
C GLU A 79 17.36 -15.65 -0.13
N SER A 80 18.58 -16.16 -0.03
CA SER A 80 19.78 -15.45 -0.45
C SER A 80 19.77 -15.11 -1.93
N SER A 81 19.40 -16.05 -2.80
CA SER A 81 19.30 -15.82 -4.24
C SER A 81 18.17 -14.86 -4.61
N ALA A 82 17.01 -14.93 -3.93
CA ALA A 82 15.93 -13.97 -4.12
C ALA A 82 16.34 -12.56 -3.67
N ALA A 83 17.00 -12.44 -2.53
CA ALA A 83 17.52 -11.17 -2.02
C ALA A 83 18.56 -10.56 -2.98
N ALA A 84 19.49 -11.37 -3.51
CA ALA A 84 20.48 -10.92 -4.48
C ALA A 84 19.81 -10.41 -5.77
N ARG A 85 18.78 -11.09 -6.28
CA ARG A 85 18.00 -10.63 -7.44
C ARG A 85 17.26 -9.33 -7.18
N ILE A 86 16.69 -9.16 -5.99
CA ILE A 86 16.03 -7.91 -5.60
C ILE A 86 17.05 -6.78 -5.56
N GLU A 87 18.24 -7.00 -4.99
CA GLU A 87 19.27 -5.97 -4.93
C GLU A 87 19.82 -5.65 -6.33
N GLU A 88 20.08 -6.65 -7.17
CA GLU A 88 20.49 -6.44 -8.56
C GLU A 88 19.46 -5.63 -9.37
N GLN A 89 18.17 -5.97 -9.23
CA GLN A 89 17.09 -5.21 -9.88
C GLN A 89 16.99 -3.79 -9.35
N ARG A 90 17.17 -3.60 -8.03
CA ARG A 90 17.17 -2.30 -7.40
C ARG A 90 18.35 -1.45 -7.89
N GLU A 91 19.56 -2.01 -7.93
CA GLU A 91 20.76 -1.34 -8.44
C GLU A 91 20.62 -1.01 -9.93
N ALA A 92 20.05 -1.90 -10.74
CA ALA A 92 19.78 -1.64 -12.15
C ALA A 92 18.78 -0.49 -12.35
N ALA A 93 17.70 -0.47 -11.58
CA ALA A 93 16.71 0.61 -11.60
C ALA A 93 17.33 1.94 -11.14
N LEU A 94 18.11 1.94 -10.06
CA LEU A 94 18.83 3.13 -9.60
C LEU A 94 19.85 3.63 -10.63
N SER A 95 20.55 2.72 -11.31
CA SER A 95 21.49 3.06 -12.39
C SER A 95 20.78 3.67 -13.59
N GLU A 96 19.57 3.21 -13.91
CA GLU A 96 18.75 3.81 -14.96
C GLU A 96 18.27 5.22 -14.58
N PHE A 97 17.95 5.44 -13.30
CA PHE A 97 17.73 6.80 -12.80
C PHE A 97 19.02 7.62 -12.85
N GLU A 98 20.18 7.10 -12.48
CA GLU A 98 21.42 7.89 -12.48
C GLU A 98 21.93 8.25 -13.88
N LYS A 99 21.59 7.45 -14.91
CA LYS A 99 21.92 7.79 -16.29
C LYS A 99 21.44 9.22 -16.58
N ALA A 100 22.43 10.08 -16.80
CA ALA A 100 22.19 11.47 -17.13
C ALA A 100 21.41 11.50 -18.45
N VAL A 101 20.28 12.20 -18.44
CA VAL A 101 19.60 12.54 -19.69
C VAL A 101 20.61 13.33 -20.53
N PRO A 102 20.91 12.89 -21.76
CA PRO A 102 21.92 13.55 -22.56
C PRO A 102 21.50 15.01 -22.80
N GLU A 103 22.46 15.94 -22.85
CA GLU A 103 22.19 17.40 -22.91
C GLU A 103 21.35 17.83 -24.12
N ASN A 104 21.20 16.94 -25.12
CA ASN A 104 20.42 17.11 -26.34
C ASN A 104 19.05 16.38 -26.32
N ALA A 105 18.65 15.77 -25.20
CA ALA A 105 17.37 15.09 -25.11
C ALA A 105 16.19 16.07 -25.25
N GLU A 106 15.09 15.56 -25.76
CA GLU A 106 13.85 16.32 -25.90
C GLU A 106 13.42 16.89 -24.54
N LEU A 107 12.94 18.15 -24.54
CA LEU A 107 12.54 18.88 -23.35
C LEU A 107 11.55 18.10 -22.46
N SER A 108 10.67 17.31 -23.07
CA SER A 108 9.76 16.38 -22.38
C SER A 108 10.50 15.31 -21.56
N GLU A 109 11.51 14.65 -22.12
CA GLU A 109 12.22 13.55 -21.44
C GLU A 109 13.03 14.06 -20.24
N CYS A 110 13.64 15.25 -20.37
CA CYS A 110 14.30 15.93 -19.26
C CYS A 110 13.32 16.21 -18.10
N LEU A 111 12.16 16.79 -18.39
CA LEU A 111 11.13 17.08 -17.37
C LEU A 111 10.64 15.79 -16.69
N LYS A 112 10.34 14.75 -17.49
CA LYS A 112 9.92 13.44 -16.99
C LYS A 112 10.98 12.82 -16.08
N SER A 113 12.25 12.86 -16.48
CA SER A 113 13.36 12.36 -15.66
C SER A 113 13.43 13.04 -14.30
N TYR A 114 13.35 14.38 -14.24
CA TYR A 114 13.36 15.10 -12.95
C TYR A 114 12.13 14.76 -12.09
N CYS A 115 10.95 14.61 -12.72
CA CYS A 115 9.72 14.22 -12.03
C CYS A 115 9.80 12.79 -11.46
N ARG A 116 10.30 11.82 -12.24
CA ARG A 116 10.53 10.44 -11.80
C ARG A 116 11.52 10.34 -10.65
N LYS A 117 12.61 11.13 -10.71
CA LYS A 117 13.63 11.21 -9.65
C LYS A 117 13.17 11.97 -8.40
N MET A 118 11.99 12.60 -8.44
CA MET A 118 11.51 13.51 -7.39
C MET A 118 12.51 14.64 -7.06
N ASP A 119 13.29 15.10 -8.05
CA ASP A 119 14.30 16.15 -7.89
C ASP A 119 13.69 17.54 -8.16
N SER A 120 13.06 18.11 -7.14
CA SER A 120 12.43 19.45 -7.23
C SER A 120 13.44 20.56 -7.55
N SER A 121 14.66 20.48 -7.00
CA SER A 121 15.68 21.52 -7.17
C SER A 121 16.28 21.51 -8.59
N GLY A 122 16.58 20.31 -9.10
CA GLY A 122 17.00 20.11 -10.48
C GLY A 122 15.93 20.51 -11.48
N LEU A 123 14.66 20.15 -11.21
CA LEU A 123 13.51 20.55 -12.02
C LEU A 123 13.39 22.07 -12.11
N LEU A 124 13.43 22.78 -10.98
CA LEU A 124 13.39 24.24 -10.96
C LEU A 124 14.54 24.87 -11.75
N ARG A 125 15.76 24.35 -11.58
CA ARG A 125 16.95 24.84 -12.30
C ARG A 125 16.82 24.65 -13.81
N PHE A 126 16.32 23.49 -14.24
CA PHE A 126 16.08 23.17 -15.66
C PHE A 126 14.98 24.05 -16.26
N MET A 127 13.86 24.21 -15.56
CA MET A 127 12.79 25.11 -16.02
C MET A 127 13.30 26.54 -16.19
N VAL A 128 14.08 27.04 -15.23
CA VAL A 128 14.68 28.38 -15.29
C VAL A 128 15.63 28.53 -16.48
N SER A 129 16.49 27.54 -16.76
CA SER A 129 17.40 27.61 -17.91
C SER A 129 16.65 27.59 -19.25
N LYS A 130 15.48 26.94 -19.30
CA LYS A 130 14.61 26.83 -20.47
C LYS A 130 13.47 27.86 -20.50
N ARG A 131 13.54 28.93 -19.70
CA ARG A 131 12.47 29.94 -19.59
C ARG A 131 12.00 30.55 -20.91
N LYS A 132 12.90 30.72 -21.90
CA LYS A 132 12.54 31.24 -23.24
C LYS A 132 11.59 30.32 -24.00
N GLU A 133 11.59 29.03 -23.68
CA GLU A 133 10.74 27.98 -24.25
C GLU A 133 9.44 27.79 -23.41
N SER A 134 8.99 28.83 -22.70
CA SER A 134 7.86 28.78 -21.75
C SER A 134 6.55 28.20 -22.32
N MET A 135 6.31 28.33 -23.63
CA MET A 135 5.10 27.77 -24.25
C MET A 135 5.18 26.24 -24.34
N SER A 136 6.31 25.71 -24.83
CA SER A 136 6.59 24.27 -24.89
C SER A 136 6.65 23.66 -23.49
N LEU A 137 7.29 24.35 -22.53
CA LEU A 137 7.27 23.90 -21.13
C LEU A 137 5.85 23.73 -20.60
N ARG A 138 4.92 24.64 -20.93
CA ARG A 138 3.55 24.56 -20.41
C ARG A 138 2.79 23.33 -20.89
N SER A 139 2.99 22.90 -22.14
CA SER A 139 2.31 21.70 -22.66
C SER A 139 2.87 20.43 -22.04
N GLU A 140 4.17 20.39 -21.73
CA GLU A 140 4.84 19.19 -21.23
C GLU A 140 4.85 19.03 -19.70
N ILE A 141 4.70 20.11 -18.91
CA ILE A 141 4.82 20.00 -17.44
C ILE A 141 3.75 19.07 -16.85
N VAL A 142 2.50 19.14 -17.34
CA VAL A 142 1.42 18.30 -16.80
C VAL A 142 1.71 16.82 -17.07
N SER A 143 2.05 16.46 -18.31
CA SER A 143 2.40 15.09 -18.69
C SER A 143 3.67 14.60 -17.99
N ALA A 144 4.64 15.48 -17.72
CA ALA A 144 5.82 15.12 -16.96
C ALA A 144 5.53 14.88 -15.48
N MET A 145 4.62 15.65 -14.88
CA MET A 145 4.25 15.50 -13.48
C MET A 145 3.47 14.21 -13.20
N GLU A 146 2.75 13.68 -14.18
CA GLU A 146 2.07 12.37 -14.10
C GLU A 146 3.07 11.21 -13.94
N GLU A 147 4.33 11.38 -14.36
CA GLU A 147 5.41 10.39 -14.22
C GLU A 147 6.08 10.45 -12.84
N SER A 148 5.74 11.42 -11.99
CA SER A 148 6.26 11.50 -10.62
C SER A 148 5.52 10.56 -9.68
N VAL A 149 6.21 10.07 -8.65
CA VAL A 149 5.62 9.21 -7.61
C VAL A 149 4.53 9.94 -6.82
N ASP A 150 4.75 11.24 -6.55
CA ASP A 150 3.79 12.10 -5.84
C ASP A 150 3.97 13.55 -6.32
N SER A 151 3.13 13.96 -7.29
CA SER A 151 3.20 15.30 -7.87
C SER A 151 2.97 16.39 -6.84
N ALA A 152 2.12 16.15 -5.83
CA ALA A 152 1.83 17.14 -4.80
C ALA A 152 3.01 17.35 -3.85
N ARG A 153 3.69 16.26 -3.47
CA ARG A 153 4.95 16.34 -2.71
C ARG A 153 6.04 17.03 -3.51
N LEU A 154 6.21 16.69 -4.80
CA LEU A 154 7.21 17.32 -5.67
C LEU A 154 7.04 18.85 -5.74
N VAL A 155 5.82 19.30 -5.98
CA VAL A 155 5.51 20.74 -6.01
C VAL A 155 5.69 21.37 -4.63
N LEU A 156 5.30 20.69 -3.56
CA LEU A 156 5.51 21.18 -2.20
C LEU A 156 6.99 21.33 -1.85
N ASP A 157 7.85 20.39 -2.28
CA ASP A 157 9.31 20.47 -2.12
C ASP A 157 9.87 21.69 -2.87
N ALA A 158 9.41 21.92 -4.11
CA ALA A 158 9.81 23.09 -4.92
C ALA A 158 9.38 24.42 -4.28
N VAL A 159 8.15 24.49 -3.79
CA VAL A 159 7.60 25.68 -3.11
C VAL A 159 8.32 25.92 -1.79
N GLU A 160 8.59 24.88 -1.01
CA GLU A 160 9.34 24.99 0.25
C GLU A 160 10.77 25.51 0.02
N GLU A 161 11.48 25.05 -1.02
CA GLU A 161 12.79 25.58 -1.39
C GLU A 161 12.71 27.07 -1.75
N PHE A 162 11.73 27.45 -2.57
CA PHE A 162 11.51 28.84 -2.98
C PHE A 162 11.16 29.75 -1.80
N VAL A 163 10.21 29.33 -0.97
CA VAL A 163 9.79 30.06 0.23
C VAL A 163 10.93 30.15 1.23
N SER A 164 11.79 29.15 1.35
CA SER A 164 12.94 29.17 2.28
C SER A 164 14.10 30.04 1.80
N GLN A 165 14.08 30.49 0.53
CA GLN A 165 15.15 31.30 -0.03
C GLN A 165 15.25 32.68 0.66
N LYS A 166 16.47 33.11 0.99
CA LYS A 166 16.74 34.43 1.57
C LYS A 166 16.56 35.53 0.51
N SER A 167 16.00 36.68 0.91
CA SER A 167 15.96 37.90 0.09
C SER A 167 17.38 38.31 -0.32
N GLY A 168 17.56 38.75 -1.57
CA GLY A 168 18.86 39.16 -2.11
C GLY A 168 19.68 38.09 -2.85
N LYS A 169 19.21 36.83 -2.93
CA LYS A 169 19.83 35.85 -3.84
C LYS A 169 19.48 36.15 -5.31
N VAL A 170 20.45 36.02 -6.21
CA VAL A 170 20.24 36.12 -7.66
C VAL A 170 19.27 35.03 -8.14
N GLY A 171 18.36 35.37 -9.06
CA GLY A 171 17.44 34.41 -9.70
C GLY A 171 16.10 34.17 -9.00
N ILE A 172 15.73 34.97 -7.98
CA ILE A 172 14.40 34.90 -7.32
C ILE A 172 13.23 35.03 -8.32
N PRO A 173 13.25 35.97 -9.29
CA PRO A 173 12.15 36.10 -10.26
C PRO A 173 11.97 34.87 -11.14
N ASP A 174 13.07 34.22 -11.52
CA ASP A 174 13.03 33.04 -12.38
C ASP A 174 12.54 31.82 -11.63
N LYS A 175 13.02 31.61 -10.38
CA LYS A 175 12.52 30.56 -9.50
C LYS A 175 11.04 30.74 -9.16
N ARG A 176 10.60 31.98 -8.92
CA ARG A 176 9.18 32.30 -8.73
C ARG A 176 8.34 31.89 -9.94
N TRP A 177 8.80 32.23 -11.14
CA TRP A 177 8.13 31.85 -12.37
C TRP A 177 8.05 30.32 -12.52
N ALA A 178 9.14 29.59 -12.25
CA ALA A 178 9.15 28.13 -12.33
C ALA A 178 8.21 27.49 -11.29
N CYS A 179 8.25 27.95 -10.04
CA CYS A 179 7.33 27.48 -8.98
C CYS A 179 5.87 27.78 -9.32
N GLY A 180 5.59 28.96 -9.89
CA GLY A 180 4.25 29.32 -10.33
C GLY A 180 3.73 28.40 -11.45
N MET A 181 4.60 28.00 -12.39
CA MET A 181 4.26 27.05 -13.44
C MET A 181 3.94 25.65 -12.86
N LEU A 182 4.72 25.17 -11.90
CA LEU A 182 4.48 23.89 -11.22
C LEU A 182 3.17 23.91 -10.42
N MET A 183 2.91 24.98 -9.66
CA MET A 183 1.65 25.14 -8.94
C MET A 183 0.45 25.26 -9.87
N GLN A 184 0.62 25.93 -11.01
CA GLN A 184 -0.43 26.03 -12.03
C GLN A 184 -0.74 24.69 -12.70
N ALA A 185 0.26 23.83 -12.87
CA ALA A 185 0.08 22.48 -13.40
C ALA A 185 -0.63 21.56 -12.38
N LEU A 186 -0.29 21.66 -11.10
CA LEU A 186 -0.93 20.84 -10.06
C LEU A 186 -2.34 21.32 -9.69
N PHE A 187 -2.53 22.64 -9.59
CA PHE A 187 -3.76 23.26 -9.13
C PHE A 187 -4.24 24.32 -10.11
N PRO A 188 -4.77 23.95 -11.29
CA PRO A 188 -5.24 24.94 -12.24
C PRO A 188 -6.30 25.86 -11.62
N ALA A 189 -6.03 27.17 -11.58
CA ALA A 189 -6.95 28.14 -10.95
C ALA A 189 -8.39 28.10 -11.50
N ALA A 190 -8.58 27.66 -12.75
CA ALA A 190 -9.91 27.48 -13.35
C ALA A 190 -10.68 26.29 -12.76
N GLU A 191 -9.99 25.24 -12.33
CA GLU A 191 -10.58 23.98 -11.87
C GLU A 191 -10.84 24.01 -10.35
N LEU A 192 -10.04 24.76 -9.60
CA LEU A 192 -10.16 24.91 -8.15
C LEU A 192 -11.54 25.40 -7.66
N GLY A 193 -12.25 26.19 -8.47
CA GLY A 193 -13.58 26.75 -8.14
C GLY A 193 -14.76 26.00 -8.75
N GLY A 194 -14.51 24.96 -9.54
CA GLY A 194 -15.56 24.18 -10.20
C GLY A 194 -16.25 23.23 -9.23
N LYS A 195 -17.59 23.23 -9.24
CA LYS A 195 -18.40 22.23 -8.49
C LYS A 195 -18.25 20.79 -9.04
N THR A 196 -17.63 20.64 -10.21
CA THR A 196 -17.64 19.41 -11.01
C THR A 196 -16.39 18.54 -10.84
N VAL A 197 -15.31 19.05 -10.23
CA VAL A 197 -14.08 18.28 -10.02
C VAL A 197 -13.95 17.96 -8.54
N PRO A 198 -13.88 16.66 -8.15
CA PRO A 198 -13.56 16.28 -6.77
C PRO A 198 -12.24 16.91 -6.36
N LYS A 199 -12.26 17.69 -5.29
CA LYS A 199 -11.05 18.30 -4.76
C LYS A 199 -10.06 17.19 -4.35
N PRO A 200 -8.77 17.27 -4.75
CA PRO A 200 -7.78 16.28 -4.36
C PRO A 200 -7.75 16.10 -2.83
N ALA A 201 -7.97 14.88 -2.37
CA ALA A 201 -7.89 14.55 -0.96
C ALA A 201 -6.45 14.16 -0.61
N PHE A 202 -5.80 14.98 0.21
CA PHE A 202 -4.42 14.75 0.64
C PHE A 202 -4.36 14.06 1.99
N ALA A 203 -3.33 13.23 2.19
CA ALA A 203 -3.03 12.68 3.50
C ALA A 203 -2.80 13.79 4.54
N ARG A 204 -3.21 13.55 5.80
CA ARG A 204 -3.10 14.53 6.89
C ARG A 204 -1.69 15.11 7.04
N SER A 205 -0.67 14.26 6.92
CA SER A 205 0.75 14.66 7.00
C SER A 205 1.14 15.66 5.91
N VAL A 206 0.63 15.49 4.69
CA VAL A 206 0.85 16.41 3.55
C VAL A 206 0.18 17.75 3.81
N VAL A 207 -1.07 17.75 4.27
CA VAL A 207 -1.81 18.98 4.61
C VAL A 207 -1.18 19.74 5.78
N GLU A 208 -0.63 19.02 6.76
CA GLU A 208 0.13 19.63 7.87
C GLU A 208 1.44 20.23 7.39
N ARG A 209 2.17 19.56 6.49
CA ARG A 209 3.38 20.11 5.89
C ARG A 209 3.10 21.34 5.04
N ALA A 210 2.09 21.27 4.15
CA ALA A 210 1.67 22.39 3.32
C ALA A 210 1.26 23.60 4.18
N ALA A 211 0.57 23.38 5.30
CA ALA A 211 0.25 24.44 6.24
C ALA A 211 1.50 25.12 6.84
N ARG A 212 2.53 24.35 7.23
CA ARG A 212 3.78 24.92 7.75
C ARG A 212 4.49 25.78 6.71
N VAL A 213 4.57 25.30 5.47
CA VAL A 213 5.18 26.04 4.36
C VAL A 213 4.39 27.32 4.05
N ALA A 214 3.06 27.24 4.06
CA ALA A 214 2.21 28.40 3.86
C ALA A 214 2.33 29.44 5.00
N GLU A 215 2.45 29.01 6.27
CA GLU A 215 2.71 29.93 7.39
C GLU A 215 4.09 30.60 7.28
N LEU A 216 5.12 29.85 6.89
CA LEU A 216 6.44 30.42 6.61
C LEU A 216 6.37 31.48 5.51
N TRP A 217 5.60 31.21 4.44
CA TRP A 217 5.38 32.16 3.36
C TRP A 217 4.62 33.40 3.84
N LYS A 218 3.56 33.22 4.63
CA LYS A 218 2.79 34.31 5.24
C LYS A 218 3.68 35.22 6.08
N GLY A 219 4.58 34.67 6.89
CA GLY A 219 5.56 35.45 7.66
C GLY A 219 6.42 36.35 6.76
N LYS A 220 6.84 35.84 5.59
CA LYS A 220 7.62 36.62 4.60
C LYS A 220 6.82 37.66 3.83
N MET A 221 5.48 37.53 3.78
CA MET A 221 4.59 38.55 3.21
C MET A 221 4.25 39.65 4.22
N GLY A 222 4.32 39.38 5.52
CA GLY A 222 3.91 40.33 6.57
C GLY A 222 4.98 41.33 7.02
N ASP A 223 6.26 41.11 6.68
CA ASP A 223 7.36 41.80 7.38
C ASP A 223 7.74 43.19 6.82
N GLY A 224 7.07 43.68 5.78
CA GLY A 224 7.09 45.10 5.32
C GLY A 224 8.45 45.76 5.01
N GLY A 225 9.57 45.09 5.26
CA GLY A 225 10.92 45.59 5.11
C GLY A 225 11.46 45.42 3.71
N GLU A 226 12.57 46.10 3.43
CA GLU A 226 13.35 45.96 2.20
C GLU A 226 13.70 44.48 1.95
N GLY A 227 13.04 43.86 0.97
CA GLY A 227 13.14 42.41 0.69
C GLY A 227 11.84 41.61 0.84
N SER A 228 10.73 42.28 1.13
CA SER A 228 9.41 41.65 1.21
C SER A 228 8.95 40.99 -0.10
N MET A 229 8.46 39.75 -0.03
CA MET A 229 7.86 38.99 -1.15
C MET A 229 6.43 39.47 -1.50
N ILE A 230 6.08 40.73 -1.23
CA ILE A 230 4.75 41.29 -1.49
C ILE A 230 4.64 41.67 -2.97
N GLY A 231 4.62 40.67 -3.84
CA GLY A 231 4.29 40.84 -5.25
C GLY A 231 2.89 40.27 -5.53
N PRO A 232 2.11 40.86 -6.46
CA PRO A 232 0.82 40.33 -6.87
C PRO A 232 0.85 38.88 -7.39
N THR A 233 2.03 38.38 -7.78
CA THR A 233 2.18 36.99 -8.25
C THR A 233 2.33 36.03 -7.07
N GLU A 234 3.12 36.40 -6.08
CA GLU A 234 3.38 35.67 -4.85
C GLU A 234 2.09 35.52 -4.03
N ALA A 235 1.28 36.59 -3.94
CA ALA A 235 -0.03 36.54 -3.32
C ALA A 235 -0.97 35.55 -4.05
N ALA A 236 -1.02 35.59 -5.40
CA ALA A 236 -1.83 34.64 -6.17
C ALA A 236 -1.36 33.19 -5.96
N MET A 237 -0.04 32.98 -5.98
CA MET A 237 0.59 31.68 -5.72
C MET A 237 0.27 31.14 -4.32
N PHE A 238 0.38 31.98 -3.29
CA PHE A 238 -0.02 31.64 -1.93
C PHE A 238 -1.50 31.25 -1.86
N MET A 239 -2.38 32.05 -2.45
CA MET A 239 -3.82 31.80 -2.46
C MET A 239 -4.17 30.50 -3.21
N GLN A 240 -3.44 30.19 -4.28
CA GLN A 240 -3.55 28.94 -5.02
C GLN A 240 -3.10 27.73 -4.18
N MET A 241 -2.04 27.87 -3.40
CA MET A 241 -1.60 26.83 -2.46
C MET A 241 -2.64 26.59 -1.36
N VAL A 242 -3.19 27.66 -0.77
CA VAL A 242 -4.25 27.57 0.26
C VAL A 242 -5.50 26.91 -0.31
N ALA A 243 -5.90 27.27 -1.53
CA ALA A 243 -7.03 26.67 -2.21
C ALA A 243 -6.77 25.19 -2.54
N GLY A 244 -5.64 24.88 -3.18
CA GLY A 244 -5.25 23.55 -3.66
C GLY A 244 -5.15 22.51 -2.55
N PHE A 245 -4.36 22.80 -1.51
CA PHE A 245 -4.19 21.89 -0.37
C PHE A 245 -5.33 21.94 0.65
N GLY A 246 -6.37 22.76 0.42
CA GLY A 246 -7.50 22.87 1.33
C GLY A 246 -7.15 23.48 2.69
N LEU A 247 -6.25 24.45 2.72
CA LEU A 247 -5.71 25.02 3.95
C LEU A 247 -6.59 26.13 4.56
N LYS A 248 -7.68 26.54 3.89
CA LYS A 248 -8.56 27.63 4.36
C LYS A 248 -8.89 27.56 5.86
N PRO A 249 -9.27 26.41 6.47
CA PRO A 249 -9.61 26.36 7.89
C PRO A 249 -8.44 26.64 8.85
N LYS A 250 -7.20 26.61 8.36
CA LYS A 250 -5.99 26.86 9.16
C LYS A 250 -5.56 28.33 9.16
N PHE A 251 -6.17 29.16 8.32
CA PHE A 251 -5.84 30.57 8.19
C PHE A 251 -7.02 31.44 8.61
N ASP A 252 -6.71 32.63 9.11
CA ASP A 252 -7.71 33.65 9.42
C ASP A 252 -8.44 34.11 8.15
N GLU A 253 -9.78 34.12 8.18
CA GLU A 253 -10.63 34.50 7.05
C GLU A 253 -10.44 35.98 6.68
N GLU A 254 -10.23 36.86 7.66
CA GLU A 254 -10.02 38.29 7.42
C GLU A 254 -8.71 38.55 6.66
N PHE A 255 -7.63 37.87 7.07
CA PHE A 255 -6.36 37.89 6.36
C PHE A 255 -6.51 37.47 4.89
N LEU A 256 -7.16 36.32 4.65
CA LEU A 256 -7.36 35.82 3.28
C LEU A 256 -8.22 36.79 2.45
N ARG A 257 -9.28 37.37 3.03
CA ARG A 257 -10.12 38.36 2.36
C ARG A 257 -9.35 39.63 2.02
N LYS A 258 -8.51 40.12 2.93
CA LYS A 258 -7.65 41.28 2.68
C LYS A 258 -6.74 41.05 1.47
N GLN A 259 -6.11 39.86 1.40
CA GLN A 259 -5.26 39.49 0.26
C GLN A 259 -6.02 39.46 -1.08
N VAL A 260 -7.25 38.92 -1.10
CA VAL A 260 -8.09 38.95 -2.30
C VAL A 260 -8.37 40.39 -2.75
N LEU A 261 -8.72 41.28 -1.83
CA LEU A 261 -9.07 42.66 -2.14
C LEU A 261 -7.86 43.46 -2.63
N GLU A 262 -6.72 43.31 -1.96
CA GLU A 262 -5.47 44.00 -2.29
C GLU A 262 -4.96 43.66 -3.71
N PHE A 263 -5.19 42.42 -4.16
CA PHE A 263 -4.71 41.93 -5.45
C PHE A 263 -5.84 41.54 -6.43
N ALA A 264 -7.01 42.17 -6.29
CA ALA A 264 -8.21 41.83 -7.07
C ALA A 264 -8.05 42.01 -8.59
N SER A 265 -7.17 42.91 -9.03
CA SER A 265 -6.89 43.18 -10.45
C SER A 265 -6.14 42.05 -11.17
N ARG A 266 -5.63 41.05 -10.45
CA ARG A 266 -4.93 39.90 -11.03
C ARG A 266 -5.92 38.91 -11.61
N ARG A 267 -5.73 38.54 -12.88
CA ARG A 267 -6.60 37.62 -13.65
C ARG A 267 -7.03 36.35 -12.91
N ASP A 268 -6.13 35.75 -12.13
CA ASP A 268 -6.38 34.48 -11.47
C ASP A 268 -6.97 34.65 -10.05
N MET A 269 -6.87 35.84 -9.45
CA MET A 269 -7.33 36.11 -8.08
C MET A 269 -8.85 35.96 -7.91
N PRO A 270 -9.74 36.45 -8.83
CA PRO A 270 -11.17 36.21 -8.72
C PRO A 270 -11.53 34.72 -8.71
N LYS A 271 -10.83 33.90 -9.51
CA LYS A 271 -11.07 32.44 -9.57
C LYS A 271 -10.67 31.77 -8.25
N LEU A 272 -9.53 32.17 -7.70
CA LEU A 272 -9.06 31.69 -6.40
C LEU A 272 -9.99 32.14 -5.26
N ALA A 273 -10.53 33.37 -5.33
CA ALA A 273 -11.52 33.86 -4.38
C ALA A 273 -12.80 33.01 -4.40
N ILE A 274 -13.29 32.63 -5.58
CA ILE A 274 -14.41 31.69 -5.73
C ILE A 274 -14.07 30.33 -5.15
N ALA A 275 -12.89 29.77 -5.47
CA ALA A 275 -12.42 28.48 -4.93
C ALA A 275 -12.30 28.45 -3.39
N LEU A 276 -12.01 29.59 -2.77
CA LEU A 276 -11.95 29.76 -1.33
C LEU A 276 -13.31 30.10 -0.71
N GLY A 277 -14.38 30.19 -1.50
CA GLY A 277 -15.74 30.47 -1.02
C GLY A 277 -16.01 31.96 -0.71
N PHE A 278 -15.23 32.87 -1.30
CA PHE A 278 -15.47 34.32 -1.23
C PHE A 278 -16.35 34.83 -2.40
N GLY A 279 -16.66 33.98 -3.38
CA GLY A 279 -17.40 34.35 -4.60
C GLY A 279 -18.77 34.99 -4.34
N GLU A 280 -19.58 34.42 -3.44
CA GLU A 280 -20.92 34.94 -3.13
C GLU A 280 -20.88 36.29 -2.39
N LYS A 281 -19.81 36.58 -1.64
CA LYS A 281 -19.61 37.85 -0.93
C LYS A 281 -19.00 38.96 -1.82
N MET A 282 -18.53 38.63 -3.03
CA MET A 282 -17.83 39.54 -3.97
C MET A 282 -18.69 40.00 -5.16
N GLY A 283 -19.92 39.48 -5.30
CA GLY A 283 -20.86 39.90 -6.35
C GLY A 283 -21.24 41.39 -6.34
N GLY A 284 -20.97 42.10 -5.23
CA GLY A 284 -21.15 43.55 -5.12
C GLY A 284 -19.92 44.41 -5.45
N LEU A 285 -18.71 43.84 -5.54
CA LEU A 285 -17.46 44.60 -5.76
C LEU A 285 -16.85 44.42 -7.16
N LEU A 286 -17.22 43.36 -7.90
CA LEU A 286 -16.71 43.09 -9.25
C LEU A 286 -17.40 43.91 -10.36
N LEU A 287 -18.41 44.73 -10.03
CA LEU A 287 -19.12 45.58 -11.00
C LEU A 287 -18.61 47.04 -11.05
N THR A 288 -17.55 47.38 -10.31
CA THR A 288 -17.04 48.76 -10.21
C THR A 288 -15.56 48.93 -10.57
N CYS A 289 -14.97 47.99 -11.32
CA CYS A 289 -13.64 48.17 -11.93
C CYS A 289 -13.67 47.77 -13.40
#